data_AF-A9NUT8-F1
#
_entry.id   AF-A9NUT8-F1
#
_cell.length_a   1.000
_cell.length_b   1.000
_cell.length_c   1.000
_cell.angle_alpha   90.00
_cell.angle_beta   90.00
_cell.angle_gamma   90.00
#
_symmetry.space_group_name_H-M   'P 1'
#
loop_
_entity.id
_entity.type
_entity.pdbx_description
1 polymer ?
#
loop_
_entity_poly.entity_id
_entity_poly.type
_entity_poly.pdbx_seq_one_letter_code
_entity_poly.pdbx_strand_id
1 'polypeptide(L)'
;MLAMASPCTAVTPSYTRMNSSLHMFRPPNCSLSRIPPKSSFTGKILQVPQNKVADIKSPRSSCSKLQIRCGGEIYIPEEHRELYEEIEKLGPIISQKTWYPKAADHENAKKTWYIVDATDKILGRLASTIAIHIRGKNLATFTPSVDMGAYVIVVNAEKVAVSGNKRTTKLYRRHSGRPGGLKVETFDHLQKRIPERIVEHAVRGMLPKGRLGRRLFTHLKVFKGPDHPHEAQKPEPLPIMDKRILIKK
;
A
#
# COMPACT_ATOMS: atom_id res chain seq x y z
N MET A 1 -34.77 58.87 18.10
CA MET A 1 -34.70 59.81 16.96
C MET A 1 -33.33 59.67 16.33
N LEU A 2 -33.29 59.54 14.99
CA LEU A 2 -32.14 59.25 14.11
C LEU A 2 -31.51 57.85 14.26
N ALA A 3 -31.17 57.10 13.21
CA ALA A 3 -31.42 57.19 11.78
C ALA A 3 -31.13 55.81 11.13
N MET A 4 -31.93 55.46 10.10
CA MET A 4 -31.60 54.90 8.76
C MET A 4 -30.18 54.31 8.55
N ALA A 5 -29.90 53.22 7.82
CA ALA A 5 -30.61 52.44 6.80
C ALA A 5 -29.90 51.08 6.56
N SER A 6 -30.63 50.14 5.95
CA SER A 6 -30.15 48.86 5.37
C SER A 6 -29.56 49.04 3.95
N PRO A 7 -29.44 47.99 3.10
CA PRO A 7 -28.27 47.14 2.86
C PRO A 7 -27.62 47.38 1.47
N CYS A 8 -26.33 47.07 1.33
CA CYS A 8 -25.68 47.05 0.01
C CYS A 8 -25.71 45.66 -0.62
N THR A 9 -26.59 45.48 -1.60
CA THR A 9 -26.53 44.43 -2.61
C THR A 9 -25.88 44.94 -3.89
N ALA A 10 -25.15 44.02 -4.52
CA ALA A 10 -25.09 43.76 -5.97
C ALA A 10 -23.94 44.34 -6.82
N VAL A 11 -23.69 43.54 -7.86
CA VAL A 11 -23.29 43.86 -9.23
C VAL A 11 -21.84 43.53 -9.62
N THR A 12 -21.76 42.47 -10.43
CA THR A 12 -20.71 42.05 -11.34
C THR A 12 -20.37 43.11 -12.40
N PRO A 13 -19.12 43.21 -12.88
CA PRO A 13 -18.86 43.76 -14.19
C PRO A 13 -18.64 42.65 -15.23
N SER A 14 -19.54 42.63 -16.20
CA SER A 14 -19.36 42.10 -17.54
C SER A 14 -18.45 43.02 -18.36
N TYR A 15 -17.44 42.48 -19.04
CA TYR A 15 -16.83 43.16 -20.20
C TYR A 15 -16.56 42.18 -21.34
N THR A 16 -17.23 42.43 -22.45
CA THR A 16 -17.05 41.84 -23.77
C THR A 16 -16.08 42.67 -24.60
N ARG A 17 -15.13 42.05 -25.33
CA ARG A 17 -15.06 42.00 -26.81
C ARG A 17 -13.66 41.67 -27.37
N MET A 18 -13.69 40.69 -28.29
CA MET A 18 -13.07 40.65 -29.63
C MET A 18 -11.56 40.43 -29.83
N ASN A 19 -11.28 39.24 -30.41
CA ASN A 19 -10.48 38.93 -31.60
C ASN A 19 -9.15 39.66 -31.86
N SER A 20 -8.06 38.90 -31.93
CA SER A 20 -7.38 38.68 -33.22
C SER A 20 -6.38 37.50 -33.16
N SER A 21 -6.43 36.74 -34.25
CA SER A 21 -5.50 35.74 -34.81
C SER A 21 -4.08 35.68 -34.24
N LEU A 22 -3.56 34.46 -33.99
CA LEU A 22 -2.52 33.81 -34.83
C LEU A 22 -1.93 32.53 -34.16
N HIS A 23 -1.82 31.47 -34.98
CA HIS A 23 -0.93 30.30 -34.93
C HIS A 23 -0.98 29.31 -33.74
N MET A 24 -1.50 28.10 -33.98
CA MET A 24 -0.74 26.84 -34.26
C MET A 24 0.26 26.52 -33.15
N PHE A 25 0.12 25.45 -32.37
CA PHE A 25 0.35 24.06 -32.79
C PHE A 25 -0.50 23.06 -31.99
N ARG A 26 -1.17 22.14 -32.69
CA ARG A 26 -1.73 20.90 -32.15
C ARG A 26 -0.78 19.73 -32.47
N PRO A 27 -0.62 18.74 -31.58
CA PRO A 27 0.15 17.53 -31.86
C PRO A 27 -0.68 16.55 -32.71
N PRO A 28 -0.08 15.76 -33.62
CA PRO A 28 -0.81 14.71 -34.31
C PRO A 28 -0.82 13.39 -33.53
N ASN A 29 -2.02 12.81 -33.47
CA ASN A 29 -2.31 11.43 -33.09
C ASN A 29 -1.99 10.45 -34.24
N CYS A 30 -1.78 9.19 -33.83
CA CYS A 30 -1.62 7.95 -34.57
C CYS A 30 -2.47 7.75 -35.84
N SER A 31 -1.96 6.97 -36.80
CA SER A 31 -2.76 5.95 -37.53
C SER A 31 -1.90 4.86 -38.18
N LEU A 32 -2.43 3.64 -38.15
CA LEU A 32 -1.92 2.41 -38.77
C LEU A 32 -1.98 2.48 -40.31
N SER A 33 -1.02 1.84 -41.00
CA SER A 33 -1.27 1.07 -42.24
C SER A 33 -0.08 0.11 -42.52
N ARG A 34 -0.33 -1.20 -42.48
CA ARG A 34 -0.48 -2.15 -43.62
C ARG A 34 0.80 -2.47 -44.39
N ILE A 35 1.19 -3.73 -44.25
CA ILE A 35 2.18 -4.50 -45.00
C ILE A 35 1.78 -4.60 -46.49
N PRO A 36 2.72 -4.50 -47.45
CA PRO A 36 2.56 -5.08 -48.78
C PRO A 36 3.39 -6.36 -48.99
N PRO A 37 2.97 -7.23 -49.94
CA PRO A 37 3.36 -8.65 -50.00
C PRO A 37 4.58 -8.95 -50.89
N LYS A 38 5.05 -10.20 -50.76
CA LYS A 38 6.11 -10.87 -51.51
C LYS A 38 6.02 -10.65 -53.02
N SER A 39 7.17 -10.44 -53.67
CA SER A 39 7.36 -10.83 -55.07
C SER A 39 8.71 -11.51 -55.26
N SER A 40 8.68 -12.50 -56.15
CA SER A 40 9.69 -13.45 -56.55
C SER A 40 10.85 -12.80 -57.31
N PHE A 41 12.08 -13.12 -56.94
CA PHE A 41 13.21 -13.01 -57.86
C PHE A 41 13.97 -14.32 -57.92
N THR A 42 13.84 -14.94 -59.08
CA THR A 42 14.64 -16.03 -59.62
C THR A 42 16.10 -15.60 -59.78
N GLY A 43 17.04 -16.49 -59.49
CA GLY A 43 18.32 -16.52 -60.21
C GLY A 43 19.59 -16.66 -59.38
N LYS A 44 20.22 -17.83 -59.57
CA LYS A 44 21.64 -18.18 -59.36
C LYS A 44 22.11 -18.45 -57.92
N ILE A 45 21.99 -19.73 -57.61
CA ILE A 45 22.78 -20.46 -56.61
C ILE A 45 24.26 -20.37 -57.01
N LEU A 46 25.05 -19.61 -56.25
CA LEU A 46 26.48 -19.88 -56.13
C LEU A 46 26.65 -20.87 -54.99
N GLN A 47 27.04 -22.08 -55.34
CA GLN A 47 27.35 -23.16 -54.40
C GLN A 47 28.64 -22.77 -53.67
N VAL A 48 28.52 -22.32 -52.42
CA VAL A 48 29.68 -22.21 -51.52
C VAL A 48 30.09 -23.66 -51.16
N PRO A 49 31.38 -24.01 -51.28
CA PRO A 49 31.86 -25.38 -51.02
C PRO A 49 31.56 -25.79 -49.58
N GLN A 50 31.02 -27.01 -49.43
CA GLN A 50 30.79 -27.68 -48.15
C GLN A 50 32.12 -28.09 -47.52
N ASN A 51 32.84 -27.15 -46.93
CA ASN A 51 33.91 -27.48 -46.00
C ASN A 51 33.40 -27.29 -44.59
N LYS A 52 33.25 -28.42 -43.90
CA LYS A 52 32.88 -28.63 -42.50
C LYS A 52 33.29 -27.45 -41.61
N VAL A 53 32.33 -26.59 -41.27
CA VAL A 53 32.42 -25.79 -40.06
C VAL A 53 31.68 -26.59 -38.99
N ALA A 54 32.46 -27.23 -38.13
CA ALA A 54 31.98 -27.87 -36.93
C ALA A 54 31.01 -26.94 -36.18
N ASP A 55 29.99 -27.53 -35.57
CA ASP A 55 29.05 -26.88 -34.67
C ASP A 55 29.76 -26.00 -33.63
N ILE A 56 29.99 -24.73 -33.95
CA ILE A 56 30.23 -23.72 -32.92
C ILE A 56 28.83 -23.29 -32.48
N LYS A 57 28.25 -24.09 -31.59
CA LYS A 57 27.33 -23.57 -30.58
C LYS A 57 28.08 -22.41 -29.92
N SER A 58 27.83 -21.18 -30.35
CA SER A 58 28.28 -20.03 -29.58
C SER A 58 27.57 -20.14 -28.23
N PRO A 59 28.31 -20.24 -27.12
CA PRO A 59 27.66 -20.24 -25.83
C PRO A 59 27.03 -18.86 -25.68
N ARG A 60 25.70 -18.78 -25.56
CA ARG A 60 25.06 -17.65 -24.86
C ARG A 60 25.41 -17.73 -23.37
N SER A 61 26.70 -17.74 -23.04
CA SER A 61 27.23 -17.87 -21.68
C SER A 61 28.31 -16.83 -21.38
N SER A 62 28.20 -15.64 -21.97
CA SER A 62 29.08 -14.50 -21.65
C SER A 62 28.39 -13.35 -20.91
N CYS A 63 27.10 -13.48 -20.56
CA CYS A 63 26.39 -12.49 -19.73
C CYS A 63 25.80 -13.08 -18.43
N SER A 64 26.47 -14.07 -17.86
CA SER A 64 26.20 -14.56 -16.49
C SER A 64 27.48 -14.80 -15.68
N LYS A 65 28.66 -14.46 -16.23
CA LYS A 65 29.97 -14.75 -15.63
C LYS A 65 30.62 -13.55 -14.90
N LEU A 66 29.98 -12.39 -14.90
CA LEU A 66 30.40 -11.20 -14.15
C LEU A 66 29.29 -10.72 -13.23
N GLN A 67 28.78 -11.61 -12.37
CA GLN A 67 27.96 -11.19 -11.24
C GLN A 67 28.07 -12.19 -10.09
N ILE A 68 29.30 -12.57 -9.73
CA ILE A 68 29.56 -13.30 -8.49
C ILE A 68 30.81 -12.69 -7.87
N ARG A 69 30.60 -11.79 -6.90
CA ARG A 69 31.51 -11.50 -5.75
C ARG A 69 31.09 -10.28 -4.91
N CYS A 70 29.81 -9.98 -4.74
CA CYS A 70 29.37 -9.10 -3.63
C CYS A 70 28.00 -9.58 -3.13
N GLY A 71 27.97 -10.71 -2.44
CA GLY A 71 26.70 -11.24 -1.91
C GLY A 71 26.81 -12.62 -1.29
N GLY A 72 27.99 -13.01 -0.80
CA GLY A 72 28.06 -14.15 0.09
C GLY A 72 27.42 -13.73 1.41
N GLU A 73 26.32 -14.37 1.80
CA GLU A 73 26.01 -14.48 3.22
C GLU A 73 27.27 -15.00 3.90
N ILE A 74 27.78 -14.24 4.86
CA ILE A 74 28.89 -14.71 5.69
C ILE A 74 28.27 -15.82 6.56
N TYR A 75 28.46 -17.07 6.16
CA TYR A 75 28.23 -18.20 7.05
C TYR A 75 29.32 -18.13 8.12
N ILE A 76 28.95 -17.60 9.29
CA ILE A 76 29.85 -17.53 10.46
C ILE A 76 29.71 -18.86 11.19
N PRO A 77 30.74 -19.74 11.16
CA PRO A 77 30.73 -20.97 11.95
C PRO A 77 30.66 -20.63 13.43
N GLU A 78 30.00 -21.49 14.23
CA GLU A 78 29.76 -21.26 15.66
C GLU A 78 31.06 -21.08 16.47
N GLU A 79 32.16 -21.61 15.93
CA GLU A 79 33.53 -21.57 16.45
C GLU A 79 34.28 -20.23 16.20
N HIS A 80 33.67 -19.28 15.47
CA HIS A 80 34.22 -17.92 15.25
C HIS A 80 33.28 -16.78 15.69
N ARG A 81 32.12 -17.08 16.29
CA ARG A 81 31.11 -16.09 16.70
C ARG A 81 31.67 -15.07 17.71
N GLU A 82 32.47 -15.52 18.66
CA GLU A 82 33.08 -14.67 19.70
C GLU A 82 34.09 -13.65 19.12
N LEU A 83 34.76 -14.01 18.02
CA LEU A 83 35.78 -13.17 17.37
C LEU A 83 35.15 -12.01 16.56
N TYR A 84 33.91 -12.18 16.10
CA TYR A 84 33.15 -11.14 15.40
C TYR A 84 32.39 -10.19 16.34
N GLU A 85 32.07 -10.63 17.57
CA GLU A 85 31.54 -9.73 18.62
C GLU A 85 32.54 -8.63 19.01
N GLU A 86 33.84 -8.89 18.87
CA GLU A 86 34.89 -7.88 19.13
C GLU A 86 35.06 -6.86 18.00
N ILE A 87 34.78 -7.22 16.75
CA ILE A 87 34.84 -6.28 15.60
C ILE A 87 33.64 -5.33 15.62
N GLU A 88 32.49 -5.74 16.15
CA GLU A 88 31.35 -4.84 16.40
C GLU A 88 31.67 -3.76 17.44
N LYS A 89 32.62 -4.01 18.36
CA LYS A 89 33.12 -3.00 19.32
C LYS A 89 34.01 -1.93 18.68
N LEU A 90 34.64 -2.20 17.52
CA LEU A 90 35.43 -1.22 16.76
C LEU A 90 34.62 -0.49 15.67
N GLY A 91 33.36 -0.86 15.48
CA GLY A 91 32.44 -0.18 14.57
C GLY A 91 32.10 1.25 14.99
N PRO A 92 31.37 2.02 14.16
CA PRO A 92 30.86 3.32 14.56
C PRO A 92 30.06 3.18 15.86
N ILE A 93 30.25 4.11 16.81
CA ILE A 93 29.65 4.02 18.16
C ILE A 93 28.11 4.08 18.05
N ILE A 94 27.46 2.92 18.07
CA ILE A 94 25.99 2.79 17.98
C ILE A 94 25.35 3.28 19.29
N SER A 95 25.98 3.00 20.44
CA SER A 95 25.42 3.30 21.77
C SER A 95 25.24 4.80 22.07
N GLN A 96 26.02 5.69 21.44
CA GLN A 96 25.94 7.14 21.66
C GLN A 96 24.95 7.83 20.71
N LYS A 97 24.46 7.12 19.69
CA LYS A 97 23.55 7.65 18.67
C LYS A 97 22.18 6.98 18.82
N THR A 98 21.14 7.66 18.35
CA THR A 98 19.81 7.04 18.31
C THR A 98 19.84 5.83 17.37
N TRP A 99 19.36 4.70 17.86
CA TRP A 99 19.28 3.47 17.08
C TRP A 99 18.34 3.67 15.87
N TYR A 100 18.75 3.14 14.72
CA TYR A 100 17.96 3.14 13.49
C TYR A 100 17.95 1.74 12.87
N PRO A 101 16.79 1.20 12.46
CA PRO A 101 16.68 -0.16 11.96
C PRO A 101 17.41 -0.35 10.63
N LYS A 102 18.12 -1.46 10.52
CA LYS A 102 18.74 -1.93 9.28
C LYS A 102 17.73 -2.71 8.44
N ALA A 103 18.11 -3.08 7.22
CA ALA A 103 17.25 -3.82 6.29
C ALA A 103 16.78 -5.18 6.86
N ALA A 104 17.66 -5.88 7.57
CA ALA A 104 17.37 -7.19 8.14
C ALA A 104 16.30 -7.16 9.24
N ASP A 105 16.13 -6.02 9.92
CA ASP A 105 15.24 -5.88 11.08
C ASP A 105 13.76 -5.83 10.70
N HIS A 106 13.44 -5.42 9.46
CA HIS A 106 12.07 -5.16 9.03
C HIS A 106 11.64 -5.99 7.81
N GLU A 107 12.24 -7.17 7.66
CA GLU A 107 11.85 -8.15 6.66
C GLU A 107 10.40 -8.61 6.87
N ASN A 108 9.62 -8.63 5.79
CA ASN A 108 8.19 -8.95 5.88
C ASN A 108 7.90 -10.38 6.35
N ALA A 109 8.83 -11.32 6.14
CA ALA A 109 8.68 -12.72 6.52
C ALA A 109 8.73 -12.95 8.03
N LYS A 110 9.44 -12.08 8.77
CA LYS A 110 9.64 -12.18 10.22
C LYS A 110 8.55 -11.48 11.04
N LYS A 111 7.60 -10.82 10.38
CA LYS A 111 6.56 -10.02 11.06
C LYS A 111 5.54 -10.92 11.75
N THR A 112 5.12 -10.51 12.94
CA THR A 112 4.07 -11.19 13.69
C THR A 112 2.71 -10.98 13.01
N TRP A 113 1.84 -11.98 13.17
CA TRP A 113 0.47 -11.96 12.69
C TRP A 113 -0.46 -11.96 13.89
N TYR A 114 -1.44 -11.06 13.87
CA TYR A 114 -2.47 -11.00 14.90
C TYR A 114 -3.84 -11.34 14.33
N ILE A 115 -4.68 -11.97 15.14
CA ILE A 115 -6.10 -12.20 14.86
C ILE A 115 -6.98 -11.41 15.85
N VAL A 116 -8.06 -10.84 15.30
CA VAL A 116 -9.04 -10.05 16.04
C VAL A 116 -10.44 -10.44 15.62
N ASP A 117 -11.24 -10.94 16.55
CA ASP A 117 -12.68 -11.07 16.36
C ASP A 117 -13.36 -9.71 16.55
N ALA A 118 -14.08 -9.20 15.54
CA ALA A 118 -14.76 -7.90 15.61
C ALA A 118 -16.15 -7.95 16.28
N THR A 119 -16.63 -9.14 16.66
CA THR A 119 -17.97 -9.32 17.25
C THR A 119 -18.18 -8.47 18.50
N ASP A 120 -19.24 -7.65 18.51
CA ASP A 120 -19.65 -6.77 19.62
C ASP A 120 -18.58 -5.77 20.11
N LYS A 121 -17.50 -5.58 19.34
CA LYS A 121 -16.46 -4.57 19.61
C LYS A 121 -16.81 -3.23 18.96
N ILE A 122 -16.55 -2.13 19.68
CA ILE A 122 -16.78 -0.77 19.19
C ILE A 122 -15.78 -0.44 18.08
N LEU A 123 -16.29 -0.18 16.86
CA LEU A 123 -15.50 0.07 15.65
C LEU A 123 -14.31 1.02 15.84
N GLY A 124 -14.54 2.19 16.44
CA GLY A 124 -13.50 3.21 16.57
C GLY A 124 -12.40 2.83 17.56
N ARG A 125 -12.77 2.19 18.68
CA ARG A 125 -11.81 1.75 19.70
C ARG A 125 -10.96 0.59 19.16
N LEU A 126 -11.62 -0.35 18.49
CA LEU A 126 -10.98 -1.46 17.80
C LEU A 126 -9.96 -0.97 16.75
N ALA A 127 -10.38 -0.04 15.88
CA ALA A 127 -9.53 0.50 14.83
C ALA A 127 -8.28 1.21 15.39
N SER A 128 -8.40 1.87 16.54
CA SER A 128 -7.26 2.54 17.19
C SER A 128 -6.20 1.54 17.63
N THR A 129 -6.60 0.45 18.30
CA THR A 129 -5.69 -0.62 18.70
C THR A 129 -5.03 -1.25 17.48
N ILE A 130 -5.82 -1.61 16.46
CA ILE A 130 -5.29 -2.17 15.21
C ILE A 130 -4.24 -1.25 14.57
N ALA A 131 -4.51 0.05 14.50
CA ALA A 131 -3.57 1.01 13.92
C ALA A 131 -2.25 1.11 14.70
N ILE A 132 -2.27 0.98 16.03
CA ILE A 132 -1.07 0.97 16.89
C ILE A 132 -0.17 -0.22 16.52
N HIS A 133 -0.73 -1.41 16.39
CA HIS A 133 0.00 -2.63 16.07
C HIS A 133 0.50 -2.67 14.61
N ILE A 134 -0.32 -2.26 13.65
CA ILE A 134 0.11 -2.14 12.24
C ILE A 134 1.24 -1.11 12.11
N ARG A 135 1.24 -0.04 12.92
CA ARG A 135 2.29 0.97 12.89
C ARG A 135 3.56 0.54 13.64
N GLY A 136 3.46 -0.47 14.51
CA GLY A 136 4.55 -0.94 15.38
C GLY A 136 4.81 -0.04 16.59
N LYS A 137 3.86 0.82 16.98
CA LYS A 137 4.03 1.78 18.10
C LYS A 137 4.17 1.09 19.47
N ASN A 138 3.76 -0.17 19.56
CA ASN A 138 3.89 -1.01 20.75
C ASN A 138 5.31 -1.58 20.93
N LEU A 139 6.16 -1.50 19.91
CA LEU A 139 7.53 -2.03 19.96
C LEU A 139 8.52 -0.95 20.38
N ALA A 140 9.53 -1.32 21.17
CA ALA A 140 10.63 -0.42 21.53
C ALA A 140 11.49 -0.01 20.32
N THR A 141 11.52 -0.85 19.28
CA THR A 141 12.23 -0.62 18.01
C THR A 141 11.46 0.28 17.04
N PHE A 142 10.39 0.94 17.49
CA PHE A 142 9.55 1.79 16.66
C PHE A 142 10.35 2.92 15.99
N THR A 143 10.25 3.01 14.66
CA THR A 143 10.84 4.09 13.87
C THR A 143 9.80 4.68 12.93
N PRO A 144 9.59 6.02 12.88
CA PRO A 144 8.54 6.64 12.06
C PRO A 144 8.71 6.45 10.53
N SER A 145 9.93 6.37 10.03
CA SER A 145 10.24 6.19 8.60
C SER A 145 10.13 4.74 8.12
N VAL A 146 10.27 3.77 9.02
CA VAL A 146 10.35 2.33 8.71
C VAL A 146 9.12 1.58 9.23
N ASP A 147 8.84 0.45 8.59
CA ASP A 147 7.69 -0.40 8.89
C ASP A 147 8.11 -1.59 9.76
N MET A 148 8.09 -1.35 11.07
CA MET A 148 8.34 -2.36 12.11
C MET A 148 7.05 -3.03 12.61
N GLY A 149 5.90 -2.76 11.99
CA GLY A 149 4.61 -3.22 12.50
C GLY A 149 4.30 -4.67 12.18
N ALA A 150 3.12 -5.08 12.62
CA ALA A 150 2.59 -6.44 12.44
C ALA A 150 1.51 -6.52 11.36
N TYR A 151 1.19 -7.74 10.94
CA TYR A 151 -0.02 -8.04 10.17
C TYR A 151 -1.20 -8.23 11.12
N VAL A 152 -2.38 -7.76 10.72
CA VAL A 152 -3.59 -7.91 11.53
C VAL A 152 -4.72 -8.45 10.66
N ILE A 153 -5.27 -9.57 11.08
CA ILE A 153 -6.44 -10.23 10.53
C ILE A 153 -7.64 -9.88 11.40
N VAL A 154 -8.68 -9.34 10.78
CA VAL A 154 -9.96 -9.05 11.42
C VAL A 154 -11.01 -10.01 10.86
N VAL A 155 -11.64 -10.78 11.74
CA VAL A 155 -12.75 -11.70 11.42
C VAL A 155 -14.07 -11.15 11.96
N ASN A 156 -15.18 -11.67 11.45
CA ASN A 156 -16.55 -11.24 11.78
C ASN A 156 -16.78 -9.73 11.59
N ALA A 157 -16.25 -9.14 10.51
CA ALA A 157 -16.37 -7.71 10.27
C ALA A 157 -17.83 -7.23 10.16
N GLU A 158 -18.77 -8.11 9.81
CA GLU A 158 -20.20 -7.82 9.80
C GLU A 158 -20.82 -7.63 11.19
N LYS A 159 -20.21 -8.16 12.26
CA LYS A 159 -20.72 -8.10 13.63
C LYS A 159 -20.11 -6.95 14.44
N VAL A 160 -19.42 -6.02 13.78
CA VAL A 160 -18.82 -4.87 14.43
C VAL A 160 -19.91 -3.95 15.00
N ALA A 161 -19.69 -3.47 16.22
CA ALA A 161 -20.67 -2.69 16.94
C ALA A 161 -20.37 -1.19 16.87
N VAL A 162 -21.45 -0.40 16.90
CA VAL A 162 -21.39 1.07 16.92
C VAL A 162 -22.41 1.57 17.93
N SER A 163 -22.02 2.56 18.75
CA SER A 163 -22.88 3.11 19.79
C SER A 163 -23.90 4.14 19.26
N GLY A 164 -25.06 4.23 19.93
CA GLY A 164 -26.13 5.20 19.66
C GLY A 164 -26.76 5.05 18.28
N ASN A 165 -27.33 6.13 17.75
CA ASN A 165 -28.07 6.13 16.48
C ASN A 165 -27.17 6.13 15.23
N LYS A 166 -25.86 5.91 15.39
CA LYS A 166 -24.87 5.99 14.31
C LYS A 166 -25.10 4.95 13.20
N ARG A 167 -25.84 3.88 13.49
CA ARG A 167 -26.20 2.86 12.49
C ARG A 167 -27.02 3.44 11.33
N THR A 168 -27.87 4.43 11.61
CA THR A 168 -28.67 5.15 10.60
C THR A 168 -28.09 6.51 10.26
N THR A 169 -27.55 7.24 11.25
CA THR A 169 -27.08 8.62 11.06
C THR A 169 -25.69 8.73 10.41
N LYS A 170 -24.79 7.74 10.57
CA LYS A 170 -23.43 7.83 10.02
C LYS A 170 -23.45 7.64 8.50
N LEU A 171 -22.97 8.64 7.78
CA LEU A 171 -22.90 8.66 6.33
C LEU A 171 -21.49 8.39 5.81
N TYR A 172 -21.35 7.42 4.91
CA TYR A 172 -20.16 7.19 4.10
C TYR A 172 -20.35 7.85 2.74
N ARG A 173 -19.42 8.73 2.37
CA ARG A 173 -19.49 9.52 1.13
C ARG A 173 -18.30 9.20 0.24
N ARG A 174 -18.54 9.15 -1.07
CA ARG A 174 -17.50 9.09 -2.10
C ARG A 174 -17.93 9.90 -3.31
N HIS A 175 -16.95 10.40 -4.07
CA HIS A 175 -17.20 11.22 -5.25
C HIS A 175 -16.49 10.63 -6.46
N SER A 176 -17.12 10.73 -7.63
CA SER A 176 -16.53 10.24 -8.89
C SER A 176 -15.57 11.22 -9.55
N GLY A 177 -15.67 12.51 -9.22
CA GLY A 177 -14.93 13.62 -9.87
C GLY A 177 -15.78 14.44 -10.85
N ARG A 178 -16.94 13.93 -11.28
CA ARG A 178 -17.90 14.65 -12.15
C ARG A 178 -18.92 15.47 -11.34
N PRO A 179 -19.47 16.58 -11.86
CA PRO A 179 -20.55 17.31 -11.20
C PRO A 179 -21.75 16.39 -10.93
N GLY A 180 -22.37 16.53 -9.75
CA GLY A 180 -23.46 15.64 -9.30
C GLY A 180 -23.05 14.20 -8.96
N GLY A 181 -21.75 13.86 -9.05
CA GLY A 181 -21.24 12.50 -8.89
C GLY A 181 -21.06 12.02 -7.45
N LEU A 182 -21.75 12.63 -6.48
CA LEU A 182 -21.69 12.29 -5.06
C LEU A 182 -22.55 11.06 -4.75
N LYS A 183 -21.95 10.06 -4.12
CA LYS A 183 -22.66 8.88 -3.61
C LYS A 183 -22.57 8.85 -2.09
N VAL A 184 -23.71 8.69 -1.44
CA VAL A 184 -23.86 8.67 0.02
C VAL A 184 -24.54 7.38 0.43
N GLU A 185 -24.00 6.71 1.44
CA GLU A 185 -24.53 5.46 1.97
C GLU A 185 -24.56 5.54 3.49
N THR A 186 -25.63 5.05 4.13
CA THR A 186 -25.67 4.94 5.59
C THR A 186 -24.83 3.74 6.04
N PHE A 187 -24.49 3.70 7.34
CA PHE A 187 -23.74 2.59 7.91
C PHE A 187 -24.43 1.24 7.71
N ASP A 188 -25.74 1.15 7.96
CA ASP A 188 -26.50 -0.10 7.82
C ASP A 188 -26.52 -0.61 6.36
N HIS A 189 -26.73 0.28 5.38
CA HIS A 189 -26.68 -0.09 3.96
C HIS A 189 -25.28 -0.56 3.54
N LEU A 190 -24.23 0.11 4.01
CA LEU A 190 -22.86 -0.28 3.70
C LEU A 190 -22.51 -1.64 4.33
N GLN A 191 -22.95 -1.88 5.57
CA GLN A 191 -22.72 -3.13 6.31
C GLN A 191 -23.36 -4.33 5.62
N LYS A 192 -24.58 -4.17 5.09
CA LYS A 192 -25.26 -5.21 4.32
C LYS A 192 -24.57 -5.52 2.99
N ARG A 193 -24.02 -4.50 2.32
CA ARG A 193 -23.42 -4.66 0.99
C ARG A 193 -21.96 -5.16 1.06
N ILE A 194 -21.10 -4.46 1.79
CA ILE A 194 -19.64 -4.71 1.88
C ILE A 194 -19.18 -4.31 3.29
N PRO A 195 -19.33 -5.18 4.29
CA PRO A 195 -19.00 -4.86 5.68
C PRO A 195 -17.50 -4.62 5.92
N GLU A 196 -16.62 -5.24 5.14
CA GLU A 196 -15.15 -5.12 5.27
C GLU A 196 -14.70 -3.66 5.12
N ARG A 197 -15.34 -2.94 4.19
CA ARG A 197 -15.03 -1.54 3.88
C ARG A 197 -15.22 -0.62 5.09
N ILE A 198 -16.09 -0.96 6.04
CA ILE A 198 -16.32 -0.17 7.26
C ILE A 198 -15.06 -0.17 8.12
N VAL A 199 -14.50 -1.36 8.37
CA VAL A 199 -13.30 -1.54 9.19
C VAL A 199 -12.09 -0.97 8.46
N GLU A 200 -11.92 -1.29 7.18
CA GLU A 200 -10.85 -0.75 6.34
C GLU A 200 -10.85 0.78 6.32
N HIS A 201 -12.02 1.41 6.14
CA HIS A 201 -12.13 2.86 6.09
C HIS A 201 -11.77 3.50 7.43
N ALA A 202 -12.19 2.89 8.54
CA ALA A 202 -11.86 3.38 9.89
C ALA A 202 -10.35 3.30 10.16
N VAL A 203 -9.73 2.14 9.92
CA VAL A 203 -8.28 1.92 10.14
C VAL A 203 -7.45 2.78 9.19
N ARG A 204 -7.81 2.84 7.90
CA ARG A 204 -7.16 3.72 6.92
C ARG A 204 -7.20 5.18 7.33
N GLY A 205 -8.25 5.60 8.04
CA GLY A 205 -8.36 6.94 8.62
C GLY A 205 -7.27 7.22 9.66
N MET A 206 -6.91 6.24 10.47
CA MET A 206 -5.96 6.36 11.60
C MET A 206 -4.49 6.15 11.19
N LEU A 207 -4.22 5.48 10.07
CA LEU A 207 -2.87 5.32 9.52
C LEU A 207 -2.31 6.62 8.93
N PRO A 208 -0.97 6.81 8.91
CA PRO A 208 -0.33 7.97 8.29
C PRO A 208 -0.70 8.06 6.80
N LYS A 209 -0.73 9.27 6.24
CA LYS A 209 -0.99 9.47 4.80
C LYS A 209 0.34 9.57 4.05
N GLY A 210 0.44 8.90 2.89
CA GLY A 210 1.65 8.91 2.06
C GLY A 210 2.04 7.53 1.57
N ARG A 211 3.27 7.38 1.10
CA ARG A 211 3.80 6.12 0.55
C ARG A 211 3.79 5.01 1.59
N LEU A 212 4.35 5.29 2.77
CA LEU A 212 4.41 4.33 3.87
C LEU A 212 3.02 3.93 4.35
N GLY A 213 2.12 4.89 4.54
CA GLY A 213 0.75 4.61 4.98
C GLY A 213 -0.04 3.69 4.04
N ARG A 214 0.12 3.88 2.72
CA ARG A 214 -0.49 3.01 1.72
C ARG A 214 0.08 1.58 1.78
N ARG A 215 1.38 1.43 2.05
CA ARG A 215 2.03 0.13 2.26
C ARG A 215 1.49 -0.54 3.54
N LEU A 216 1.48 0.18 4.66
CA LEU A 216 0.96 -0.30 5.94
C LEU A 216 -0.50 -0.78 5.84
N PHE A 217 -1.33 -0.10 5.05
CA PHE A 217 -2.71 -0.52 4.84
C PHE A 217 -2.83 -1.93 4.24
N THR A 218 -1.85 -2.39 3.46
CA THR A 218 -1.86 -3.75 2.89
C THR A 218 -1.66 -4.85 3.93
N HIS A 219 -1.19 -4.51 5.13
CA HIS A 219 -1.01 -5.45 6.24
C HIS A 219 -2.31 -5.77 6.97
N LEU A 220 -3.34 -4.94 6.79
CA LEU A 220 -4.67 -5.22 7.30
C LEU A 220 -5.36 -6.23 6.38
N LYS A 221 -5.80 -7.36 6.93
CA LYS A 221 -6.66 -8.34 6.24
C LYS A 221 -8.01 -8.36 6.96
N VAL A 222 -9.10 -8.15 6.23
CA VAL A 222 -10.45 -8.09 6.81
C VAL A 222 -11.33 -9.13 6.12
N PHE A 223 -11.99 -9.96 6.92
CA PHE A 223 -12.93 -10.97 6.47
C PHE A 223 -14.31 -10.71 7.07
N LYS A 224 -15.34 -10.91 6.25
CA LYS A 224 -16.74 -10.82 6.69
C LYS A 224 -17.09 -11.89 7.71
N GLY A 225 -16.72 -13.14 7.41
CA GLY A 225 -17.04 -14.31 8.23
C GLY A 225 -16.05 -14.59 9.35
N PRO A 226 -16.24 -15.68 10.10
CA PRO A 226 -15.35 -16.10 11.19
C PRO A 226 -14.03 -16.69 10.68
N ASP A 227 -14.03 -17.27 9.47
CA ASP A 227 -12.89 -18.03 8.95
C ASP A 227 -11.92 -17.15 8.14
N HIS A 228 -10.65 -17.54 8.15
CA HIS A 228 -9.59 -16.91 7.35
C HIS A 228 -8.66 -17.95 6.71
N PRO A 229 -8.10 -17.69 5.52
CA PRO A 229 -7.19 -18.63 4.84
C PRO A 229 -5.74 -18.61 5.38
N HIS A 230 -5.45 -17.81 6.42
CA HIS A 230 -4.10 -17.51 6.89
C HIS A 230 -3.65 -18.36 8.09
N GLU A 231 -3.95 -19.66 8.07
CA GLU A 231 -3.58 -20.57 9.16
C GLU A 231 -2.08 -20.87 9.20
N ALA A 232 -1.42 -20.92 8.03
CA ALA A 232 0.00 -21.20 7.91
C ALA A 232 0.89 -20.15 8.62
N GLN A 233 0.37 -18.94 8.80
CA GLN A 233 1.08 -17.82 9.43
C GLN A 233 1.02 -17.86 10.98
N LYS A 234 0.27 -18.80 11.56
CA LYS A 234 0.12 -19.00 13.02
C LYS A 234 -0.20 -17.68 13.76
N PRO A 235 -1.36 -17.05 13.51
CA PRO A 235 -1.70 -15.76 14.10
C PRO A 235 -1.93 -15.85 15.61
N GLU A 236 -1.44 -14.86 16.34
CA GLU A 236 -1.64 -14.70 17.78
C GLU A 236 -2.87 -13.82 18.07
N PRO A 237 -3.60 -14.03 19.18
CA PRO A 237 -4.69 -13.14 19.55
C PRO A 237 -4.17 -11.73 19.87
N LEU A 238 -4.82 -10.69 19.35
CA LEU A 238 -4.39 -9.30 19.59
C LEU A 238 -4.62 -8.87 21.05
N PRO A 239 -3.60 -8.32 21.75
CA PRO A 239 -3.79 -7.77 23.09
C PRO A 239 -4.58 -6.46 23.05
N ILE A 240 -5.67 -6.39 23.82
CA ILE A 240 -6.54 -5.20 23.88
C ILE A 240 -6.56 -4.65 25.29
N MET A 241 -5.97 -3.46 25.47
CA MET A 241 -5.87 -2.81 26.79
C MET A 241 -7.09 -1.94 27.14
N ASP A 242 -7.89 -1.53 26.14
CA ASP A 242 -9.04 -0.64 26.35
C ASP A 242 -10.22 -1.38 26.98
N LYS A 243 -10.55 -1.03 28.22
CA LYS A 243 -11.66 -1.60 28.99
C LYS A 243 -13.05 -1.30 28.39
N ARG A 244 -13.19 -0.25 27.57
CA ARG A 244 -14.47 0.21 27.01
C ARG A 244 -14.74 -0.31 25.60
N ILE A 245 -14.00 -1.33 25.16
CA ILE A 245 -14.09 -1.81 23.78
C ILE A 245 -15.34 -2.65 23.51
N LEU A 246 -15.82 -3.40 24.51
CA LEU A 246 -17.01 -4.23 24.39
C LEU A 246 -18.25 -3.39 24.67
N ILE A 247 -19.28 -3.56 23.84
CA ILE A 247 -20.61 -3.03 24.18
C ILE A 247 -21.24 -3.96 25.22
N LYS A 248 -21.53 -3.42 26.41
CA LYS A 248 -22.47 -4.05 27.33
C LYS A 248 -23.87 -3.81 26.76
N LYS A 249 -24.53 -4.88 26.33
CA LYS A 249 -25.96 -4.84 25.97
C LYS A 249 -26.79 -4.96 27.23
#